data_AF-A0A854DWF7-F1
#
_entry.id   AF-A0A854DWF7-F1
#
_cell.length_a   1.000
_cell.length_b   1.000
_cell.length_c   1.000
_cell.angle_alpha   90.00
_cell.angle_beta   90.00
_cell.angle_gamma   90.00
#
_symmetry.space_group_name_H-M   'P 1'
#
loop_
_entity.id
_entity.type
_entity.pdbx_description
1 polymer ?
#
loop_
_entity_poly.entity_id
_entity_poly.type
_entity_poly.pdbx_seq_one_letter_code
_entity_poly.pdbx_strand_id
1 'polypeptide(L)'
;MNVVRTLPLIVLATALTACAGKPARIDAPAASTVVPASSSTSPAAAATDAGMADAASVAPVANPPAAAASSPAAPTDSGDGSAAKTSAATAPGGDDDFDALYGGAGNTTNAAAYDPWEPFNRKVHKFNNAVDRGVARPLATAYTHVVPRFARTGVSNFFSNLRAPVTITNQLLQGRGADAWDSLGRFLMNSTLGIGGLFDPASKAMVPRRNEDFGQTLGAWGWRRSRYVELPFFGPRTVRDVFGLAGDIPLSPIRRIEEDKVRIGLQGLQLVDTRAQLLAIDDLRDTAVDEYSLVRDAWMQRRNYQIENDLRSKRERGHDDANSPIPVDAMPMPQWTH
;
A
#
# COMPACT_ATOMS: atom_id res chain seq x y z
N MET A 1 38.07 21.89 -4.35
CA MET A 1 37.48 21.61 -3.02
C MET A 1 37.15 20.12 -2.83
N ASN A 2 37.96 19.19 -3.39
CA ASN A 2 37.61 17.75 -3.39
C ASN A 2 38.29 16.95 -2.26
N VAL A 3 39.28 17.52 -1.57
CA VAL A 3 40.04 16.82 -0.52
C VAL A 3 39.30 16.78 0.83
N VAL A 4 38.41 17.74 1.08
CA VAL A 4 37.60 17.78 2.32
C VAL A 4 36.39 16.83 2.25
N ARG A 5 36.00 16.40 1.05
CA ARG A 5 34.84 15.50 0.81
C ARG A 5 35.15 14.01 0.95
N THR A 6 36.42 13.60 0.85
CA THR A 6 36.84 12.19 0.97
C THR A 6 37.23 11.78 2.39
N LEU A 7 37.54 12.75 3.25
CA LEU A 7 37.87 12.54 4.67
C LEU A 7 36.77 11.81 5.48
N PRO A 8 35.46 12.13 5.35
CA PRO A 8 34.43 11.41 6.09
C PRO A 8 34.22 9.96 5.57
N LEU A 9 34.52 9.70 4.29
CA LEU A 9 34.43 8.36 3.70
C LEU A 9 35.55 7.43 4.18
N ILE A 10 36.75 7.98 4.41
CA ILE A 10 37.89 7.22 4.95
C ILE A 10 37.70 6.93 6.45
N VAL A 11 37.13 7.87 7.21
CA VAL A 11 36.81 7.66 8.64
C VAL A 11 35.68 6.65 8.83
N LEU A 12 34.70 6.60 7.91
CA LEU A 12 33.64 5.58 7.95
C LEU A 12 34.17 4.18 7.59
N ALA A 13 35.15 4.09 6.68
CA ALA A 13 35.75 2.82 6.28
C ALA A 13 36.65 2.21 7.37
N THR A 14 37.30 3.03 8.21
CA THR A 14 38.14 2.54 9.32
C THR A 14 37.34 2.17 10.58
N ALA A 15 36.13 2.72 10.76
CA ALA A 15 35.25 2.39 11.88
C ALA A 15 34.59 1.00 11.79
N LEU A 16 34.47 0.44 10.58
CA LEU A 16 33.84 -0.88 10.35
C LEU A 16 34.77 -2.07 10.65
N THR A 17 36.08 -1.85 10.76
CA THR A 17 37.06 -2.93 10.99
C THR A 17 37.29 -3.24 12.48
N ALA A 18 36.70 -2.47 13.40
CA ALA A 18 36.97 -2.58 14.85
C ALA A 18 36.01 -3.50 15.62
N CYS A 19 35.00 -4.09 14.99
CA CYS A 19 33.97 -4.90 15.69
C CYS A 19 34.07 -6.42 15.47
N ALA A 20 35.20 -6.96 15.01
CA ALA A 20 35.43 -8.40 14.89
C ALA A 20 36.10 -8.98 16.16
N GLY A 21 35.45 -8.85 17.31
CA GLY A 21 35.84 -9.52 18.56
C GLY A 21 34.92 -10.71 18.83
N LYS A 22 35.46 -11.94 18.76
CA LYS A 22 34.72 -13.20 18.93
C LYS A 22 34.63 -13.56 20.41
N PRO A 23 33.44 -13.71 21.03
CA PRO A 23 33.36 -14.25 22.38
C PRO A 23 33.51 -15.78 22.36
N ALA A 24 34.26 -16.30 23.34
CA ALA A 24 34.50 -17.71 23.57
C ALA A 24 33.19 -18.44 23.95
N ARG A 25 32.99 -19.65 23.39
CA ARG A 25 31.92 -20.57 23.81
C ARG A 25 32.24 -21.12 25.20
N ILE A 26 31.27 -21.06 26.09
CA ILE A 26 31.23 -21.83 27.32
C ILE A 26 30.60 -23.19 26.98
N ASP A 27 31.28 -24.27 27.35
CA ASP A 27 30.84 -25.64 27.13
C ASP A 27 29.53 -25.95 27.88
N ALA A 28 28.58 -26.59 27.20
CA ALA A 28 27.40 -27.20 27.82
C ALA A 28 27.68 -28.70 28.10
N PRO A 29 27.23 -29.24 29.25
CA PRO A 29 27.48 -30.63 29.61
C PRO A 29 26.60 -31.62 28.81
N ALA A 30 27.12 -32.85 28.74
CA ALA A 30 26.70 -33.94 27.85
C ALA A 30 25.27 -34.46 28.06
N ALA A 31 24.63 -34.80 26.94
CA ALA A 31 23.37 -35.52 26.86
C ALA A 31 23.50 -36.96 27.41
N SER A 32 22.54 -37.37 28.22
CA SER A 32 22.35 -38.77 28.61
C SER A 32 21.32 -39.43 27.70
N THR A 33 21.74 -40.48 27.02
CA THR A 33 20.94 -41.39 26.20
C THR A 33 20.07 -42.28 27.08
N VAL A 34 18.80 -42.45 26.71
CA VAL A 34 18.00 -43.62 27.10
C VAL A 34 17.34 -44.18 25.84
N VAL A 35 17.76 -45.40 25.50
CA VAL A 35 17.17 -46.32 24.51
C VAL A 35 16.28 -47.28 25.30
N PRO A 36 15.04 -47.55 24.86
CA PRO A 36 14.69 -48.86 24.27
C PRO A 36 13.57 -48.72 23.21
N ALA A 37 13.19 -49.67 22.38
CA ALA A 37 13.69 -50.95 21.89
C ALA A 37 12.84 -51.24 20.63
N SER A 38 13.44 -51.87 19.63
CA SER A 38 12.81 -52.24 18.37
C SER A 38 11.74 -53.34 18.54
N SER A 39 10.67 -53.28 17.75
CA SER A 39 10.03 -54.51 17.26
C SER A 39 9.67 -54.35 15.77
N SER A 40 10.20 -55.28 15.01
CA SER A 40 10.05 -55.51 13.58
C SER A 40 8.66 -56.04 13.22
N THR A 41 8.14 -55.70 12.04
CA THR A 41 7.61 -56.68 11.04
C THR A 41 7.46 -55.98 9.68
N SER A 42 8.01 -56.63 8.66
CA SER A 42 7.80 -56.45 7.21
C SER A 42 7.25 -57.80 6.69
N PRO A 43 6.82 -58.03 5.42
CA PRO A 43 6.99 -57.20 4.22
C PRO A 43 5.85 -57.21 3.17
N ALA A 44 6.12 -56.51 2.06
CA ALA A 44 5.78 -56.84 0.66
C ALA A 44 4.31 -56.72 0.18
N ALA A 45 3.98 -56.36 -1.06
CA ALA A 45 4.69 -55.84 -2.24
C ALA A 45 3.64 -55.54 -3.35
N ALA A 46 4.02 -54.67 -4.31
CA ALA A 46 3.61 -54.65 -5.73
C ALA A 46 2.11 -54.41 -6.08
N ALA A 47 1.70 -53.89 -7.25
CA ALA A 47 2.25 -53.07 -8.34
C ALA A 47 1.10 -52.95 -9.38
N THR A 48 1.14 -51.93 -10.26
CA THR A 48 0.37 -51.79 -11.54
C THR A 48 -1.16 -51.62 -11.41
N ASP A 49 -1.92 -50.96 -12.29
CA ASP A 49 -1.76 -50.56 -13.69
C ASP A 49 -2.72 -49.40 -14.03
N ALA A 50 -2.48 -48.79 -15.18
CA ALA A 50 -3.19 -47.71 -15.86
C ALA A 50 -4.68 -47.95 -16.17
N GLY A 51 -5.41 -46.87 -16.46
CA GLY A 51 -6.77 -46.94 -16.99
C GLY A 51 -7.38 -45.59 -17.36
N MET A 52 -7.50 -45.36 -18.66
CA MET A 52 -8.03 -44.24 -19.43
C MET A 52 -9.53 -43.94 -19.23
N ALA A 53 -9.94 -42.74 -19.69
CA ALA A 53 -11.30 -42.27 -20.06
C ALA A 53 -12.18 -41.74 -18.91
N ASP A 54 -13.01 -40.71 -19.05
CA ASP A 54 -13.67 -40.18 -20.24
C ASP A 54 -14.10 -38.70 -20.02
N ALA A 55 -14.32 -37.99 -21.13
CA ALA A 55 -14.87 -36.65 -21.17
C ALA A 55 -16.41 -36.70 -21.23
N ALA A 56 -17.10 -35.85 -20.48
CA ALA A 56 -18.49 -35.49 -20.76
C ALA A 56 -18.80 -34.06 -20.27
N SER A 57 -19.63 -33.39 -21.06
CA SER A 57 -19.85 -31.96 -21.21
C SER A 57 -21.18 -31.48 -20.60
N VAL A 58 -21.50 -30.19 -20.84
CA VAL A 58 -22.81 -29.48 -20.78
C VAL A 58 -23.03 -28.70 -19.45
N ALA A 59 -22.82 -27.37 -19.33
CA ALA A 59 -23.43 -26.14 -19.91
C ALA A 59 -24.21 -25.35 -18.82
N PRO A 60 -24.37 -24.01 -18.94
CA PRO A 60 -24.41 -23.08 -17.80
C PRO A 60 -25.82 -22.64 -17.36
N VAL A 61 -25.96 -22.21 -16.09
CA VAL A 61 -27.21 -21.64 -15.55
C VAL A 61 -27.20 -20.12 -15.67
N ALA A 62 -28.33 -19.60 -16.14
CA ALA A 62 -28.60 -18.24 -16.58
C ALA A 62 -28.91 -17.23 -15.46
N ASN A 63 -28.64 -15.95 -15.76
CA ASN A 63 -29.11 -14.76 -15.03
C ASN A 63 -30.63 -14.56 -15.16
N PRO A 64 -31.30 -13.91 -14.18
CA PRO A 64 -32.54 -13.19 -14.39
C PRO A 64 -32.36 -11.65 -14.46
N PRO A 65 -33.36 -10.90 -14.98
CA PRO A 65 -33.16 -9.62 -15.65
C PRO A 65 -33.53 -8.37 -14.82
N ALA A 66 -33.14 -7.23 -15.37
CA ALA A 66 -33.48 -5.87 -14.94
C ALA A 66 -34.96 -5.50 -15.16
N ALA A 67 -35.53 -4.73 -14.23
CA ALA A 67 -36.72 -3.88 -14.38
C ALA A 67 -36.54 -2.67 -13.44
N ALA A 68 -36.30 -1.47 -13.98
CA ALA A 68 -37.28 -0.46 -14.40
C ALA A 68 -37.73 0.46 -13.24
N ALA A 69 -37.53 1.76 -13.48
CA ALA A 69 -37.68 2.89 -12.57
C ALA A 69 -39.12 3.19 -12.14
N SER A 70 -39.28 3.76 -10.94
CA SER A 70 -40.43 4.59 -10.55
C SER A 70 -40.09 5.47 -9.32
N SER A 71 -40.12 6.78 -9.50
CA SER A 71 -40.44 7.84 -8.52
C SER A 71 -41.55 8.67 -9.20
N PRO A 72 -42.45 9.42 -8.51
CA PRO A 72 -42.19 10.22 -7.29
C PRO A 72 -43.36 10.36 -6.27
N ALA A 73 -43.09 10.93 -5.09
CA ALA A 73 -43.82 12.06 -4.46
C ALA A 73 -43.67 12.10 -2.92
N ALA A 74 -43.40 13.30 -2.38
CA ALA A 74 -43.54 13.66 -0.97
C ALA A 74 -44.98 14.12 -0.66
N PRO A 75 -45.39 14.14 0.62
CA PRO A 75 -45.51 15.44 1.30
C PRO A 75 -45.05 15.43 2.78
N THR A 76 -45.16 16.63 3.38
CA THR A 76 -44.56 17.21 4.58
C THR A 76 -45.24 16.91 5.93
N ASP A 77 -44.43 17.00 6.99
CA ASP A 77 -44.63 17.70 8.28
C ASP A 77 -44.75 16.90 9.61
N SER A 78 -43.86 17.30 10.53
CA SER A 78 -43.82 17.31 12.01
C SER A 78 -44.49 16.24 12.89
N GLY A 79 -43.72 15.68 13.83
CA GLY A 79 -44.24 15.01 15.04
C GLY A 79 -43.20 14.22 15.84
N ASP A 80 -42.88 14.70 17.02
CA ASP A 80 -41.97 14.18 18.06
C ASP A 80 -42.41 12.80 18.62
N GLY A 81 -41.48 11.94 19.04
CA GLY A 81 -41.84 10.71 19.79
C GLY A 81 -40.92 9.48 19.70
N SER A 82 -40.00 9.37 20.67
CA SER A 82 -39.61 8.15 21.41
C SER A 82 -39.43 6.79 20.71
N ALA A 83 -38.15 6.37 20.65
CA ALA A 83 -37.60 5.03 20.88
C ALA A 83 -38.50 3.78 20.70
N ALA A 84 -38.20 2.99 19.66
CA ALA A 84 -38.40 1.53 19.67
C ALA A 84 -37.26 0.85 18.88
N LYS A 85 -36.32 0.27 19.63
CA LYS A 85 -35.22 -0.55 19.12
C LYS A 85 -35.76 -1.95 18.82
N THR A 86 -36.11 -2.25 17.57
CA THR A 86 -36.37 -3.62 17.12
C THR A 86 -35.06 -4.23 16.63
N SER A 87 -34.47 -5.08 17.46
CA SER A 87 -33.28 -5.88 17.12
C SER A 87 -33.71 -7.04 16.22
N ALA A 88 -33.47 -6.92 14.92
CA ALA A 88 -33.40 -8.08 14.03
C ALA A 88 -31.99 -8.64 14.12
N ALA A 89 -31.88 -9.93 14.47
CA ALA A 89 -30.62 -10.66 14.59
C ALA A 89 -30.04 -10.91 13.19
N THR A 90 -28.87 -10.32 12.91
CA THR A 90 -28.05 -10.60 11.72
C THR A 90 -26.72 -11.19 12.19
N ALA A 91 -26.23 -12.19 11.45
CA ALA A 91 -25.07 -13.02 11.76
C ALA A 91 -23.78 -12.20 12.03
N PRO A 92 -22.89 -12.66 12.93
CA PRO A 92 -21.70 -11.91 13.28
C PRO A 92 -20.66 -12.02 12.14
N GLY A 93 -20.17 -10.88 11.66
CA GLY A 93 -18.92 -10.80 10.89
C GLY A 93 -19.00 -10.26 9.47
N GLY A 94 -20.18 -9.90 8.94
CA GLY A 94 -20.29 -9.26 7.62
C GLY A 94 -20.32 -7.72 7.66
N ASP A 95 -20.89 -7.16 8.73
CA ASP A 95 -21.17 -5.74 8.81
C ASP A 95 -19.91 -4.90 9.11
N ASP A 96 -18.92 -5.49 9.78
CA ASP A 96 -17.69 -4.81 10.19
C ASP A 96 -16.78 -4.45 9.00
N ASP A 97 -16.69 -5.34 8.01
CA ASP A 97 -15.90 -5.13 6.79
C ASP A 97 -16.60 -4.14 5.85
N PHE A 98 -17.94 -4.19 5.80
CA PHE A 98 -18.73 -3.27 4.99
C PHE A 98 -18.73 -1.85 5.59
N ASP A 99 -18.84 -1.73 6.92
CA ASP A 99 -18.74 -0.47 7.65
C ASP A 99 -17.31 0.11 7.62
N ALA A 100 -16.29 -0.74 7.59
CA ALA A 100 -14.90 -0.31 7.39
C ALA A 100 -14.64 0.22 5.97
N LEU A 101 -15.38 -0.29 4.96
CA LEU A 101 -15.20 0.07 3.55
C LEU A 101 -16.06 1.28 3.14
N TYR A 102 -17.27 1.42 3.68
CA TYR A 102 -18.25 2.44 3.29
C TYR A 102 -18.72 3.38 4.41
N GLY A 103 -18.37 3.12 5.67
CA GLY A 103 -18.86 3.87 6.83
C GLY A 103 -20.29 3.48 7.18
N GLY A 104 -20.51 3.00 8.41
CA GLY A 104 -21.80 2.45 8.81
C GLY A 104 -22.99 3.40 8.64
N ALA A 105 -24.17 2.80 8.51
CA ALA A 105 -25.45 3.42 8.13
C ALA A 105 -25.94 4.59 9.00
N GLY A 106 -25.15 5.05 9.98
CA GLY A 106 -25.38 6.27 10.77
C GLY A 106 -24.58 7.50 10.31
N ASN A 107 -23.75 7.39 9.26
CA ASN A 107 -22.89 8.50 8.78
C ASN A 107 -23.13 8.85 7.29
N THR A 108 -24.33 8.58 6.78
CA THR A 108 -24.73 8.82 5.37
C THR A 108 -25.12 10.28 5.07
N THR A 109 -24.89 11.21 5.99
CA THR A 109 -24.55 12.56 5.56
C THR A 109 -23.12 12.50 5.05
N ASN A 110 -22.94 12.64 3.73
CA ASN A 110 -21.70 13.14 3.14
C ASN A 110 -21.15 14.22 4.06
N ALA A 111 -20.23 13.88 4.96
CA ALA A 111 -19.39 14.86 5.60
C ALA A 111 -18.44 15.26 4.50
N ALA A 112 -18.94 16.07 3.56
CA ALA A 112 -18.17 16.79 2.57
C ALA A 112 -16.93 17.25 3.33
N ALA A 113 -15.77 16.74 2.93
CA ALA A 113 -14.55 16.93 3.69
C ALA A 113 -14.43 18.42 3.97
N TYR A 114 -14.63 18.81 5.24
CA TYR A 114 -14.80 20.22 5.59
C TYR A 114 -13.57 20.98 5.11
N ASP A 115 -13.77 21.84 4.11
CA ASP A 115 -12.70 22.53 3.41
C ASP A 115 -12.85 24.06 3.59
N PRO A 116 -12.23 24.63 4.64
CA PRO A 116 -12.23 26.07 4.88
C PRO A 116 -11.63 26.88 3.73
N TRP A 117 -10.80 26.27 2.89
CA TRP A 117 -10.07 26.94 1.82
C TRP A 117 -10.64 26.62 0.44
N GLU A 118 -11.87 26.12 0.37
CA GLU A 118 -12.53 25.75 -0.88
C GLU A 118 -12.44 26.82 -1.98
N PRO A 119 -12.67 28.14 -1.72
CA PRO A 119 -12.54 29.15 -2.77
C PRO A 119 -11.12 29.27 -3.32
N PHE A 120 -10.10 29.06 -2.48
CA PHE A 120 -8.70 29.05 -2.90
C PHE A 120 -8.37 27.75 -3.65
N ASN A 121 -8.72 26.62 -3.06
CA ASN A 121 -8.43 25.30 -3.61
C ASN A 121 -9.08 25.12 -4.99
N ARG A 122 -10.33 25.58 -5.19
CA ARG A 122 -10.99 25.55 -6.50
C ARG A 122 -10.27 26.40 -7.56
N LYS A 123 -9.68 27.54 -7.18
CA LYS A 123 -8.88 28.36 -8.12
C LYS A 123 -7.61 27.64 -8.52
N VAL A 124 -6.91 27.05 -7.55
CA VAL A 124 -5.71 26.24 -7.81
C VAL A 124 -6.06 25.01 -8.64
N HIS A 125 -7.18 24.35 -8.37
CA HIS A 125 -7.66 23.21 -9.12
C HIS A 125 -7.92 23.56 -10.59
N LYS A 126 -8.57 24.70 -10.86
CA LYS A 126 -8.75 25.22 -12.22
C LYS A 126 -7.41 25.48 -12.92
N PHE A 127 -6.44 26.05 -12.20
CA PHE A 127 -5.08 26.25 -12.73
C PHE A 127 -4.41 24.90 -13.06
N ASN A 128 -4.45 23.94 -12.14
CA ASN A 128 -3.90 22.60 -12.34
C ASN A 128 -4.55 21.90 -13.54
N ASN A 129 -5.88 21.99 -13.69
CA ASN A 129 -6.59 21.40 -14.83
C ASN A 129 -6.25 22.09 -16.15
N ALA A 130 -6.02 23.41 -16.15
CA ALA A 130 -5.57 24.12 -17.35
C ALA A 130 -4.17 23.66 -17.78
N VAL A 131 -3.23 23.52 -16.83
CA VAL A 131 -1.90 22.98 -17.09
C VAL A 131 -1.97 21.52 -17.54
N ASP A 132 -2.82 20.72 -16.93
CA ASP A 132 -3.03 19.31 -17.30
C ASP A 132 -3.51 19.18 -18.74
N ARG A 133 -4.61 19.88 -19.09
CA ARG A 133 -5.19 19.84 -20.44
C ARG A 133 -4.24 20.41 -21.49
N GLY A 134 -3.45 21.43 -21.14
CA GLY A 134 -2.52 22.07 -22.08
C GLY A 134 -1.20 21.34 -22.27
N VAL A 135 -0.69 20.64 -21.25
CA VAL A 135 0.68 20.09 -21.24
C VAL A 135 0.71 18.62 -20.85
N ALA A 136 0.24 18.28 -19.65
CA ALA A 136 0.48 16.94 -19.11
C ALA A 136 -0.33 15.85 -19.84
N ARG A 137 -1.62 16.09 -20.13
CA ARG A 137 -2.50 15.15 -20.84
C ARG A 137 -2.02 14.90 -22.28
N PRO A 138 -1.71 15.91 -23.11
CA PRO A 138 -1.15 15.67 -24.45
C PRO A 138 0.16 14.87 -24.43
N LEU A 139 1.09 15.20 -23.52
CA LEU A 139 2.35 14.47 -23.38
C LEU A 139 2.13 13.02 -22.93
N ALA A 140 1.21 12.79 -22.00
CA ALA A 140 0.84 11.45 -21.55
C ALA A 140 0.22 10.63 -22.68
N THR A 141 -0.70 11.20 -23.46
CA THR A 141 -1.31 10.52 -24.62
C THR A 141 -0.27 10.19 -25.69
N ALA A 142 0.64 11.11 -26.00
CA ALA A 142 1.75 10.84 -26.92
C ALA A 142 2.65 9.71 -26.39
N TYR A 143 2.98 9.74 -25.09
CA TYR A 143 3.76 8.70 -24.44
C TYR A 143 3.09 7.32 -24.50
N THR A 144 1.77 7.23 -24.25
CA THR A 144 1.05 5.96 -24.32
C THR A 144 0.93 5.41 -25.74
N HIS A 145 0.91 6.28 -26.75
CA HIS A 145 0.85 5.92 -28.15
C HIS A 145 2.21 5.44 -28.69
N VAL A 146 3.31 6.12 -28.33
CA VAL A 146 4.66 5.82 -28.84
C VAL A 146 5.33 4.69 -28.06
N VAL A 147 5.13 4.63 -26.73
CA VAL A 147 5.86 3.71 -25.86
C VAL A 147 5.01 2.48 -25.55
N PRO A 148 5.48 1.26 -25.89
CA PRO A 148 4.73 0.04 -25.67
C PRO A 148 4.55 -0.24 -24.17
N ARG A 149 3.48 -0.96 -23.83
CA ARG A 149 3.06 -1.19 -22.44
C ARG A 149 4.18 -1.75 -21.55
N PHE A 150 4.99 -2.69 -22.04
CA PHE A 150 6.07 -3.29 -21.25
C PHE A 150 7.14 -2.26 -20.85
N ALA A 151 7.50 -1.35 -21.76
CA ALA A 151 8.48 -0.30 -21.49
C ALA A 151 7.92 0.72 -20.48
N ARG A 152 6.64 1.09 -20.61
CA ARG A 152 5.95 1.95 -19.63
C ARG A 152 5.93 1.32 -18.25
N THR A 153 5.55 0.05 -18.15
CA THR A 153 5.61 -0.70 -16.88
C THR A 153 7.02 -0.69 -16.29
N GLY A 154 8.06 -0.84 -17.11
CA GLY A 154 9.43 -0.74 -16.63
C GLY A 154 9.79 0.63 -16.05
N VAL A 155 9.39 1.71 -16.73
CA VAL A 155 9.57 3.08 -16.24
C VAL A 155 8.83 3.30 -14.91
N SER A 156 7.59 2.83 -14.80
CA SER A 156 6.82 2.91 -13.56
C SER A 156 7.46 2.12 -12.41
N ASN A 157 8.02 0.93 -12.70
CA ASN A 157 8.76 0.13 -11.72
C ASN A 157 10.03 0.85 -11.25
N PHE A 158 10.78 1.45 -12.18
CA PHE A 158 11.99 2.20 -11.89
C PHE A 158 11.70 3.36 -10.92
N PHE A 159 10.70 4.19 -11.21
CA PHE A 159 10.32 5.29 -10.32
C PHE A 159 9.71 4.81 -8.99
N SER A 160 9.09 3.63 -8.95
CA SER A 160 8.68 3.02 -7.69
C SER A 160 9.88 2.58 -6.86
N ASN A 161 10.89 1.98 -7.49
CA ASN A 161 12.10 1.51 -6.81
C ASN A 161 12.89 2.69 -6.25
N LEU A 162 12.98 3.81 -6.99
CA LEU A 162 13.61 5.05 -6.52
C LEU A 162 12.93 5.67 -5.29
N ARG A 163 11.66 5.36 -5.01
CA ARG A 163 10.97 5.79 -3.80
C ARG A 163 11.21 4.88 -2.61
N ALA A 164 11.77 3.69 -2.80
CA ALA A 164 11.96 2.72 -1.72
C ALA A 164 12.75 3.26 -0.52
N PRO A 165 13.81 4.09 -0.66
CA PRO A 165 14.49 4.68 0.50
C PRO A 165 13.56 5.51 1.38
N VAL A 166 12.68 6.30 0.77
CA VAL A 166 11.66 7.10 1.48
C VAL A 166 10.72 6.18 2.23
N THR A 167 10.24 5.13 1.57
CA THR A 167 9.32 4.14 2.15
C THR A 167 9.95 3.40 3.33
N ILE A 168 11.17 2.88 3.18
CA ILE A 168 11.89 2.14 4.23
C ILE A 168 12.11 3.03 5.45
N THR A 169 12.59 4.27 5.25
CA THR A 169 12.78 5.21 6.36
C THR A 169 11.46 5.49 7.08
N ASN A 170 10.36 5.71 6.34
CA ASN A 170 9.07 5.98 6.95
C ASN A 170 8.47 4.78 7.68
N GLN A 171 8.61 3.57 7.14
CA GLN A 171 8.22 2.34 7.84
C GLN A 171 9.00 2.18 9.16
N LEU A 172 10.30 2.44 9.16
CA LEU A 172 11.11 2.44 10.39
C LEU A 172 10.63 3.50 11.39
N LEU A 173 10.37 4.72 10.94
CA LEU A 173 9.84 5.81 11.78
C LEU A 173 8.45 5.47 12.37
N GLN A 174 7.65 4.68 11.67
CA GLN A 174 6.36 4.20 12.15
C GLN A 174 6.48 3.02 13.14
N GLY A 175 7.67 2.43 13.27
CA GLY A 175 7.95 1.24 14.09
C GLY A 175 7.66 -0.08 13.36
N ARG A 176 7.61 -0.07 12.03
CA ARG A 176 7.22 -1.22 11.18
C ARG A 176 8.44 -1.91 10.59
N GLY A 177 9.26 -2.52 11.46
CA GLY A 177 10.53 -3.14 11.07
C GLY A 177 10.41 -4.26 10.04
N ALA A 178 9.39 -5.12 10.15
CA ALA A 178 9.14 -6.19 9.19
C ALA A 178 8.83 -5.64 7.78
N ASP A 179 7.96 -4.63 7.69
CA ASP A 179 7.61 -4.01 6.40
C ASP A 179 8.82 -3.28 5.78
N ALA A 180 9.68 -2.71 6.62
CA ALA A 180 10.94 -2.11 6.20
C ALA A 180 11.90 -3.16 5.64
N TRP A 181 11.97 -4.35 6.25
CA TRP A 181 12.77 -5.46 5.72
C TRP A 181 12.25 -5.97 4.38
N ASP A 182 10.94 -6.15 4.25
CA ASP A 182 10.32 -6.52 2.97
C ASP A 182 10.61 -5.47 1.90
N SER A 183 10.43 -4.19 2.22
CA SER A 183 10.65 -3.09 1.27
C SER A 183 12.12 -2.97 0.88
N LEU A 184 13.04 -3.21 1.81
CA LEU A 184 14.48 -3.29 1.54
C LEU A 184 14.82 -4.48 0.65
N GLY A 185 14.26 -5.67 0.93
CA GLY A 185 14.41 -6.85 0.09
C GLY A 185 13.95 -6.60 -1.35
N ARG A 186 12.77 -5.98 -1.51
CA ARG A 186 12.26 -5.55 -2.83
C ARG A 186 13.20 -4.59 -3.52
N PHE A 187 13.67 -3.57 -2.80
CA PHE A 187 14.61 -2.59 -3.35
C PHE A 187 15.90 -3.25 -3.84
N LEU A 188 16.49 -4.13 -3.05
CA LEU A 188 17.74 -4.82 -3.41
C LEU A 188 17.53 -5.76 -4.60
N MET A 189 16.48 -6.59 -4.59
CA MET A 189 16.16 -7.50 -5.70
C MET A 189 15.89 -6.73 -7.00
N ASN A 190 15.07 -5.68 -6.94
CA ASN A 190 14.71 -4.91 -8.13
C ASN A 190 15.92 -4.09 -8.63
N SER A 191 16.76 -3.58 -7.74
CA SER A 191 17.97 -2.85 -8.14
C SER A 191 19.03 -3.76 -8.75
N THR A 192 19.21 -4.98 -8.24
CA THR A 192 20.25 -5.93 -8.70
C THR A 192 19.76 -6.81 -9.85
N LEU A 193 18.77 -7.66 -9.61
CA LEU A 193 18.20 -8.59 -10.58
C LEU A 193 17.25 -7.90 -11.56
N GLY A 194 16.63 -6.79 -11.14
CA GLY A 194 15.68 -6.03 -11.94
C GLY A 194 16.30 -4.89 -12.76
N ILE A 195 17.64 -4.82 -12.87
CA ILE A 195 18.37 -3.79 -13.63
C ILE A 195 17.97 -2.38 -13.17
N GLY A 196 18.34 -2.01 -11.94
CA GLY A 196 18.03 -0.69 -11.38
C GLY A 196 16.55 -0.46 -11.06
N GLY A 197 15.72 -1.50 -11.11
CA GLY A 197 14.28 -1.46 -10.86
C GLY A 197 13.42 -1.39 -12.11
N LEU A 198 14.00 -1.55 -13.30
CA LEU A 198 13.22 -1.62 -14.55
C LEU A 198 12.33 -2.87 -14.58
N PHE A 199 12.81 -3.99 -14.06
CA PHE A 199 12.02 -5.19 -13.84
C PHE A 199 11.70 -5.37 -12.35
N ASP A 200 10.60 -6.07 -12.07
CA ASP A 200 10.12 -6.33 -10.71
C ASP A 200 10.15 -7.84 -10.37
N PRO A 201 11.35 -8.45 -10.23
CA PRO A 201 11.48 -9.83 -9.77
C PRO A 201 10.92 -10.03 -8.36
N ALA A 202 10.92 -9.00 -7.51
CA ALA A 202 10.43 -9.13 -6.14
C ALA A 202 8.93 -9.43 -6.07
N SER A 203 8.13 -8.88 -6.99
CA SER A 203 6.72 -9.27 -7.10
C SER A 203 6.53 -10.73 -7.52
N LYS A 204 7.42 -11.29 -8.34
CA LYS A 204 7.40 -12.73 -8.66
C LYS A 204 7.78 -13.60 -7.47
N ALA A 205 8.62 -13.08 -6.58
CA ALA A 205 8.94 -13.69 -5.29
C ALA A 205 7.89 -13.42 -4.19
N MET A 206 6.72 -12.88 -4.56
CA MET A 206 5.60 -12.59 -3.65
C MET A 206 5.93 -11.61 -2.51
N VAL A 207 6.97 -10.79 -2.66
CA VAL A 207 7.30 -9.81 -1.62
C VAL A 207 6.32 -8.63 -1.69
N PRO A 208 5.59 -8.30 -0.60
CA PRO A 208 4.51 -7.30 -0.62
C PRO A 208 4.97 -5.90 -1.03
N ARG A 209 4.26 -5.27 -1.97
CA ARG A 209 4.54 -3.87 -2.33
C ARG A 209 3.85 -2.91 -1.36
N ARG A 210 4.64 -2.05 -0.73
CA ARG A 210 4.16 -0.97 0.13
C ARG A 210 4.72 0.37 -0.33
N ASN A 211 4.05 1.46 0.04
CA ASN A 211 4.48 2.81 -0.30
C ASN A 211 4.09 3.80 0.80
N GLU A 212 5.07 4.17 1.59
CA GLU A 212 4.95 5.01 2.76
C GLU A 212 5.72 6.31 2.54
N ASP A 213 5.17 7.39 3.08
CA ASP A 213 5.71 8.75 2.99
C ASP A 213 5.64 9.41 4.38
N PHE A 214 6.34 10.53 4.58
CA PHE A 214 6.42 11.16 5.89
C PHE A 214 5.09 11.76 6.35
N GLY A 215 4.19 12.07 5.41
CA GLY A 215 2.82 12.39 5.75
C GLY A 215 2.16 11.21 6.49
N GLN A 216 2.22 9.99 5.97
CA GLN A 216 1.62 8.81 6.61
C GLN A 216 2.23 8.59 8.00
N THR A 217 3.54 8.76 8.12
CA THR A 217 4.26 8.71 9.40
C THR A 217 3.72 9.71 10.42
N LEU A 218 3.53 10.97 10.04
CA LEU A 218 2.90 11.98 10.91
C LEU A 218 1.47 11.60 11.30
N GLY A 219 0.73 10.94 10.40
CA GLY A 219 -0.60 10.39 10.68
C GLY A 219 -0.55 9.30 11.74
N ALA A 220 0.38 8.35 11.59
CA ALA A 220 0.63 7.27 12.53
C ALA A 220 1.13 7.77 13.91
N TRP A 221 1.82 8.91 13.95
CA TRP A 221 2.26 9.58 15.17
C TRP A 221 1.16 10.42 15.84
N GLY A 222 -0.03 10.50 15.26
CA GLY A 222 -1.20 11.10 15.89
C GLY A 222 -1.84 12.26 15.13
N TRP A 223 -1.19 12.82 14.10
CA TRP A 223 -1.79 13.88 13.26
C TRP A 223 -2.79 13.30 12.24
N ARG A 224 -3.81 12.59 12.72
CA ARG A 224 -4.77 11.85 11.89
C ARG A 224 -5.70 12.80 11.12
N ARG A 225 -6.22 13.82 11.81
CA ARG A 225 -7.10 14.83 11.21
C ARG A 225 -6.26 15.97 10.66
N SER A 226 -6.15 16.04 9.33
CA SER A 226 -5.49 17.14 8.64
C SER A 226 -6.44 17.77 7.61
N ARG A 227 -6.28 19.07 7.40
CA ARG A 227 -7.14 19.83 6.48
C ARG A 227 -6.66 19.65 5.05
N TYR A 228 -7.62 19.57 4.13
CA TYR A 228 -7.36 19.51 2.70
C TYR A 228 -6.74 20.83 2.20
N VAL A 229 -5.82 20.74 1.25
CA VAL A 229 -5.25 21.86 0.52
C VAL A 229 -4.86 21.41 -0.89
N GLU A 230 -5.24 22.20 -1.88
CA GLU A 230 -4.81 22.00 -3.27
C GLU A 230 -3.54 22.81 -3.52
N LEU A 231 -2.48 22.18 -4.02
CA LEU A 231 -1.23 22.86 -4.37
C LEU A 231 -1.10 23.06 -5.88
N PRO A 232 -0.57 24.22 -6.35
CA PRO A 232 -0.22 24.41 -7.74
C PRO A 232 0.78 23.33 -8.19
N PHE A 233 0.55 22.72 -9.35
CA PHE A 233 1.33 21.62 -9.95
C PHE A 233 1.32 20.28 -9.18
N PHE A 234 1.19 20.31 -7.85
CA PHE A 234 1.29 19.11 -6.99
C PHE A 234 -0.06 18.46 -6.67
N GLY A 235 -1.17 19.13 -6.97
CA GLY A 235 -2.53 18.60 -6.88
C GLY A 235 -3.09 18.51 -5.44
N PRO A 236 -4.06 17.59 -5.20
CA PRO A 236 -4.75 17.44 -3.93
C PRO A 236 -3.81 16.92 -2.83
N ARG A 237 -3.81 17.55 -1.66
CA ARG A 237 -3.01 17.17 -0.47
C ARG A 237 -3.72 17.55 0.84
N THR A 238 -3.11 17.21 1.96
CA THR A 238 -3.44 17.81 3.26
C THR A 238 -2.30 18.66 3.79
N VAL A 239 -2.56 19.55 4.76
CA VAL A 239 -1.51 20.34 5.44
C VAL A 239 -0.39 19.43 5.97
N ARG A 240 -0.76 18.29 6.56
CA ARG A 240 0.17 17.26 7.02
C ARG A 240 1.03 16.73 5.88
N ASP A 241 0.42 16.46 4.73
CA ASP A 241 1.15 15.96 3.55
C ASP A 241 2.11 17.00 2.97
N VAL A 242 1.86 18.30 3.16
CA VAL A 242 2.81 19.36 2.78
C VAL A 242 4.06 19.31 3.64
N PHE A 243 3.92 19.16 4.96
CA PHE A 243 5.06 18.92 5.86
C PHE A 243 5.72 17.55 5.59
N GLY A 244 4.91 16.54 5.26
CA GLY A 244 5.34 15.23 4.77
C GLY A 244 6.31 15.36 3.61
N LEU A 245 5.89 16.10 2.57
CA LEU A 245 6.71 16.37 1.41
C LEU A 245 8.06 16.99 1.80
N ALA A 246 8.06 18.00 2.69
CA ALA A 246 9.30 18.63 3.15
C ALA A 246 10.25 17.64 3.84
N GLY A 247 9.72 16.72 4.64
CA GLY A 247 10.49 15.66 5.30
C GLY A 247 11.05 14.62 4.33
N ASP A 248 10.33 14.31 3.25
CA ASP A 248 10.75 13.30 2.25
C ASP A 248 11.76 13.85 1.22
N ILE A 249 11.86 15.17 1.05
CA ILE A 249 12.75 15.83 0.07
C ILE A 249 14.20 15.33 0.14
N PRO A 250 14.86 15.27 1.31
CA PRO A 250 16.29 14.90 1.41
C PRO A 250 16.57 13.43 1.07
N LEU A 251 15.54 12.58 1.12
CA LEU A 251 15.63 11.14 0.86
C LEU A 251 15.45 10.79 -0.62
N SER A 252 15.00 11.73 -1.44
CA SER A 252 14.78 11.52 -2.88
C SER A 252 16.12 11.42 -3.65
N PRO A 253 16.43 10.28 -4.30
CA PRO A 253 17.66 10.13 -5.10
C PRO A 253 17.72 11.10 -6.29
N ILE A 254 16.57 11.39 -6.90
CA ILE A 254 16.46 12.27 -8.09
C ILE A 254 16.99 13.67 -7.78
N ARG A 255 16.79 14.18 -6.55
CA ARG A 255 17.26 15.52 -6.16
C ARG A 255 18.76 15.60 -5.91
N ARG A 256 19.45 14.46 -5.74
CA ARG A 256 20.90 14.41 -5.56
C ARG A 256 21.68 14.45 -6.87
N ILE A 257 20.98 14.39 -8.01
CA ILE A 257 21.58 14.51 -9.34
C ILE A 257 21.98 15.97 -9.55
N GLU A 258 23.29 16.22 -9.64
CA GLU A 258 23.88 17.56 -9.83
C GLU A 258 23.54 18.14 -11.21
N GLU A 259 23.45 17.30 -12.24
CA GLU A 259 23.13 17.71 -13.61
C GLU A 259 21.64 18.07 -13.78
N ASP A 260 21.37 19.36 -13.98
CA ASP A 260 20.02 19.92 -14.07
C ASP A 260 19.22 19.31 -15.22
N LYS A 261 19.85 19.09 -16.38
CA LYS A 261 19.17 18.53 -17.55
C LYS A 261 18.64 17.12 -17.29
N VAL A 262 19.45 16.28 -16.65
CA VAL A 262 19.08 14.90 -16.32
C VAL A 262 17.98 14.90 -15.26
N ARG A 263 18.12 15.74 -14.24
CA ARG A 263 17.13 15.87 -13.16
C ARG A 263 15.77 16.31 -13.68
N ILE A 264 15.72 17.38 -14.49
CA ILE A 264 14.49 17.90 -15.10
C ILE A 264 13.90 16.86 -16.06
N GLY A 265 14.73 16.20 -16.85
CA GLY A 265 14.29 15.13 -17.75
C GLY A 265 13.61 13.97 -17.00
N LEU A 266 14.22 13.49 -15.91
CA LEU A 266 13.65 12.43 -15.08
C LEU A 266 12.36 12.86 -14.37
N GLN A 267 12.29 14.10 -13.89
CA GLN A 267 11.07 14.65 -13.29
C GLN A 267 9.94 14.78 -14.31
N GLY A 268 10.25 15.25 -15.52
CA GLY A 268 9.30 15.32 -16.63
C GLY A 268 8.81 13.93 -17.04
N LEU A 269 9.72 12.96 -17.17
CA LEU A 269 9.34 11.57 -17.46
C LEU A 269 8.46 10.97 -16.37
N GLN A 270 8.78 11.21 -15.09
CA GLN A 270 7.97 10.75 -13.97
C GLN A 270 6.57 11.37 -13.99
N LEU A 271 6.46 12.67 -14.30
CA LEU A 271 5.19 13.36 -14.45
C LEU A 271 4.35 12.75 -15.57
N VAL A 272 4.94 12.56 -16.75
CA VAL A 272 4.27 11.99 -17.92
C VAL A 272 3.84 10.55 -17.66
N ASP A 273 4.71 9.71 -17.07
CA ASP A 273 4.39 8.33 -16.74
C ASP A 273 3.27 8.24 -15.70
N THR A 274 3.32 9.07 -14.65
CA THR A 274 2.26 9.13 -13.63
C THR A 274 0.95 9.56 -14.27
N ARG A 275 0.98 10.59 -15.13
CA ARG A 275 -0.23 11.06 -15.80
C ARG A 275 -0.82 10.03 -16.77
N ALA A 276 0.04 9.30 -17.48
CA ALA A 276 -0.35 8.22 -18.38
C ALA A 276 -1.10 7.09 -17.66
N GLN A 277 -0.72 6.78 -16.42
CA GLN A 277 -1.44 5.80 -15.59
C GLN A 277 -2.84 6.29 -15.18
N LEU A 278 -3.03 7.60 -15.10
CA LEU A 278 -4.30 8.23 -14.72
C LEU A 278 -5.24 8.46 -15.90
N LEU A 279 -4.81 8.26 -17.14
CA LEU A 279 -5.68 8.43 -18.31
C LEU A 279 -6.92 7.52 -18.28
N ALA A 280 -6.82 6.33 -17.66
CA ALA A 280 -7.91 5.36 -17.59
C ALA A 280 -9.13 5.84 -16.77
N ILE A 281 -8.95 6.87 -15.93
CA ILE A 281 -10.00 7.44 -15.08
C ILE A 281 -10.35 8.88 -15.49
N ASP A 282 -9.83 9.37 -16.63
CA ASP A 282 -10.11 10.73 -17.10
C ASP A 282 -11.59 10.90 -17.47
N ASP A 283 -12.21 9.93 -18.13
CA ASP A 283 -13.61 10.01 -18.54
C ASP A 283 -14.55 10.16 -17.33
N LEU A 284 -14.25 9.45 -16.24
CA LEU A 284 -15.00 9.55 -14.98
C LEU A 284 -14.88 10.96 -14.36
N ARG A 285 -13.69 11.58 -14.47
CA ARG A 285 -13.45 12.92 -13.95
C ARG A 285 -14.10 14.00 -14.81
N ASP A 286 -13.97 13.90 -16.14
CA ASP A 286 -14.46 14.89 -17.09
C ASP A 286 -16.01 14.90 -17.17
N THR A 287 -16.67 13.79 -16.83
CA THR A 287 -18.15 13.69 -16.77
C THR A 287 -18.75 14.05 -15.42
N ALA A 288 -17.92 14.29 -14.40
CA ALA A 288 -18.40 14.61 -13.05
C ALA A 288 -19.09 15.99 -13.00
N VAL A 289 -20.21 16.07 -12.27
CA VAL A 289 -20.95 17.34 -12.06
C VAL A 289 -20.07 18.38 -11.35
N ASP A 290 -19.28 17.94 -10.37
CA ASP A 290 -18.27 18.76 -9.70
C ASP A 290 -16.96 17.97 -9.60
N GLU A 291 -16.10 18.12 -10.62
CA GLU A 291 -14.79 17.47 -10.70
C GLU A 291 -13.94 17.74 -9.44
N TYR A 292 -14.00 18.97 -8.91
CA TYR A 292 -13.20 19.35 -7.74
C TYR A 292 -13.61 18.54 -6.50
N SER A 293 -14.90 18.48 -6.19
CA SER A 293 -15.39 17.75 -5.02
C SER A 293 -15.11 16.25 -5.16
N LEU A 294 -15.28 15.69 -6.36
CA LEU A 294 -14.92 14.28 -6.64
C LEU A 294 -13.44 14.01 -6.35
N VAL A 295 -12.53 14.85 -6.86
CA VAL A 295 -11.08 14.67 -6.66
C VAL A 295 -10.69 14.86 -5.19
N ARG A 296 -11.24 15.88 -4.52
CA ARG A 296 -11.01 16.14 -3.10
C ARG A 296 -11.42 14.95 -2.25
N ASP A 297 -12.64 14.47 -2.43
CA ASP A 297 -13.23 13.44 -1.58
C ASP A 297 -12.54 12.09 -1.83
N ALA A 298 -12.26 11.74 -3.10
CA ALA A 298 -11.48 10.55 -3.45
C ALA A 298 -10.05 10.59 -2.86
N TRP A 299 -9.39 11.76 -2.89
CA TRP A 299 -8.07 11.93 -2.28
C TRP A 299 -8.13 11.73 -0.76
N MET A 300 -9.08 12.37 -0.08
CA MET A 300 -9.23 12.28 1.38
C MET A 300 -9.57 10.86 1.82
N GLN A 301 -10.46 10.17 1.10
CA GLN A 301 -10.81 8.77 1.37
C GLN A 301 -9.59 7.86 1.23
N ARG A 302 -8.86 7.97 0.10
CA ARG A 302 -7.64 7.19 -0.13
C ARG A 302 -6.59 7.46 0.95
N ARG A 303 -6.43 8.72 1.37
CA ARG A 303 -5.42 9.10 2.36
C ARG A 303 -5.77 8.59 3.76
N ASN A 304 -7.04 8.67 4.14
CA ASN A 304 -7.52 8.10 5.40
C ASN A 304 -7.35 6.59 5.43
N TYR A 305 -7.65 5.91 4.32
CA TYR A 305 -7.45 4.46 4.18
C TYR A 305 -5.97 4.07 4.39
N GLN A 306 -5.03 4.80 3.77
CA GLN A 306 -3.59 4.53 3.94
C GLN A 306 -3.16 4.63 5.41
N ILE A 307 -3.54 5.72 6.08
CA ILE A 307 -3.17 5.96 7.48
C ILE A 307 -3.82 4.92 8.40
N GLU A 308 -5.10 4.61 8.19
CA GLU A 308 -5.81 3.64 9.02
C GLU A 308 -5.25 2.22 8.82
N ASN A 309 -4.92 1.84 7.58
CA ASN A 309 -4.26 0.58 7.28
C ASN A 309 -2.89 0.49 7.97
N ASP A 310 -2.09 1.56 7.95
CA ASP A 310 -0.81 1.62 8.66
C ASP A 310 -0.99 1.43 10.18
N LEU A 311 -2.03 2.03 10.76
CA LEU A 311 -2.37 1.88 12.18
C LEU A 311 -2.88 0.47 12.53
N ARG A 312 -3.73 -0.12 11.70
CA ARG A 312 -4.24 -1.50 11.88
C ARG A 312 -3.09 -2.51 11.83
N SER A 313 -2.24 -2.40 10.82
CA SER A 313 -1.05 -3.27 10.69
C SER A 313 -0.11 -3.17 11.90
N LYS A 314 -0.08 -2.02 12.59
CA LYS A 314 0.69 -1.85 13.83
C LYS A 314 0.02 -2.52 15.03
N ARG A 315 -1.32 -2.54 15.09
CA ARG A 315 -2.09 -3.15 16.17
C ARG A 315 -2.08 -4.68 16.11
N GLU A 316 -2.26 -5.26 14.93
CA GLU A 316 -2.21 -6.72 14.74
C GLU A 316 -0.87 -7.28 15.26
N ARG A 317 0.24 -6.60 14.93
CA ARG A 317 1.57 -6.95 15.44
C ARG A 317 1.77 -6.72 16.94
N GLY A 318 1.04 -5.78 17.52
CA GLY A 318 1.07 -5.53 18.97
C GLY A 318 0.26 -6.55 19.77
N HIS A 319 -0.52 -7.41 19.13
CA HIS A 319 -1.28 -8.50 19.76
C HIS A 319 -0.54 -9.84 19.77
N ASP A 320 0.57 -9.96 19.02
CA ASP A 320 1.46 -11.12 19.08
C ASP A 320 2.35 -11.10 20.33
N ASP A 321 2.47 -9.95 21.00
CA ASP A 321 3.22 -9.79 22.24
C ASP A 321 2.29 -9.38 23.41
N ALA A 322 2.14 -10.30 24.37
CA ALA A 322 1.79 -10.09 25.77
C ALA A 322 0.33 -10.17 26.27
N ASN A 323 -0.70 -10.48 25.47
CA ASN A 323 -2.00 -10.87 26.06
C ASN A 323 -2.94 -11.67 25.12
N SER A 324 -2.51 -12.82 24.61
CA SER A 324 -3.46 -13.87 24.22
C SER A 324 -3.98 -14.55 25.49
N PRO A 325 -5.28 -14.46 25.85
CA PRO A 325 -5.81 -15.09 27.06
C PRO A 325 -5.89 -16.61 26.97
N ILE A 326 -5.46 -17.21 25.86
CA ILE A 326 -5.61 -18.64 25.60
C ILE A 326 -4.20 -19.20 25.35
N PRO A 327 -3.61 -19.92 26.33
CA PRO A 327 -2.39 -20.66 26.07
C PRO A 327 -2.64 -21.67 24.96
N VAL A 328 -1.74 -21.72 23.99
CA VAL A 328 -1.73 -22.67 22.86
C VAL A 328 -1.72 -24.15 23.27
N ASP A 329 -1.53 -24.44 24.57
CA ASP A 329 -1.67 -25.77 25.19
C ASP A 329 -3.12 -26.17 25.56
N ALA A 330 -4.12 -25.32 25.32
CA ALA A 330 -5.52 -25.66 25.61
C ALA A 330 -6.24 -26.42 24.48
N MET A 331 -5.60 -26.61 23.32
CA MET A 331 -6.16 -27.42 22.24
C MET A 331 -5.66 -28.87 22.35
N PRO A 332 -6.54 -29.86 22.55
CA PRO A 332 -6.15 -31.26 22.41
C PRO A 332 -5.80 -31.51 20.94
N MET A 333 -4.51 -31.58 20.64
CA MET A 333 -4.03 -31.99 19.34
C MET A 333 -4.29 -33.51 19.19
N PRO A 334 -4.97 -33.96 18.13
CA PRO A 334 -5.03 -35.39 17.83
C PRO A 334 -3.60 -35.90 17.58
N GLN A 335 -3.16 -36.82 18.44
CA GLN A 335 -1.98 -37.63 18.19
C GLN A 335 -2.29 -38.55 17.00
N TRP A 336 -1.85 -38.14 15.80
CA TRP A 336 -1.81 -39.04 14.66
C TRP A 336 -0.57 -39.92 14.81
N THR A 337 -0.70 -40.95 15.63
CA THR A 337 0.19 -42.11 15.61
C THR A 337 -0.38 -43.16 14.65
N HIS A 338 0.50 -43.59 13.73
CA HIS A 338 0.37 -44.61 12.69
C HIS A 338 -0.29 -44.22 11.36
#